data_AF-A0A350LKP8-F1
#
_entry.id   AF-A0A350LKP8-F1
#
_cell.length_a   1.000
_cell.length_b   1.000
_cell.length_c   1.000
_cell.angle_alpha   90.00
_cell.angle_beta   90.00
_cell.angle_gamma   90.00
#
_symmetry.space_group_name_H-M   'P 1'
#
loop_
_entity.id
_entity.type
_entity.pdbx_description
1 polymer ?
#
loop_
_entity_poly.entity_id
_entity_poly.type
_entity_poly.pdbx_seq_one_letter_code
_entity_poly.pdbx_strand_id
1 'polypeptide(L)'
;MAALKKRDFCMRQILAFLFAITVAFCSACHVNVAPDPRVEKAVLWAQSIAKDASHGYSQGAENASAKHPYTGSREGPDYDCSSLVYHAFTAGGFPVIDAWQKSEAFMKRYAGQQYSGDSDTLRDDLPASGPFEIIPYKEGVMKLQRGDVLYAKGHVAIYIGDGKTVEARGVQNPRGGDWVTGDQGGEIDFYEAAGRPWLEIYRFKR
;
A
#
# COMPACT_ATOMS: atom_id res chain seq x y z
N MET A 1 23.92 28.86 74.47
CA MET A 1 22.76 29.48 73.81
C MET A 1 23.28 30.10 72.51
N ALA A 2 23.09 29.42 71.37
CA ALA A 2 22.04 29.72 70.38
C ALA A 2 22.41 30.98 69.56
N ALA A 3 22.38 31.04 68.23
CA ALA A 3 21.94 30.11 67.20
C ALA A 3 22.42 30.58 65.81
N LEU A 4 22.61 29.61 64.91
CA LEU A 4 22.13 29.52 63.52
C LEU A 4 22.01 30.76 62.58
N LYS A 5 22.67 30.63 61.41
CA LYS A 5 22.09 30.39 60.06
C LYS A 5 21.24 31.48 59.39
N LYS A 6 21.71 31.97 58.22
CA LYS A 6 20.99 32.22 56.93
C LYS A 6 22.01 32.75 55.89
N ARG A 7 22.28 32.07 54.75
CA ARG A 7 21.52 32.03 53.46
C ARG A 7 21.45 33.43 52.81
N ASP A 8 21.92 33.70 51.58
CA ASP A 8 21.62 32.98 50.33
C ASP A 8 22.68 33.05 49.21
N PHE A 9 22.59 31.98 48.43
CA PHE A 9 23.34 31.53 47.25
C PHE A 9 22.88 32.28 45.99
N CYS A 10 23.79 32.94 45.26
CA CYS A 10 23.50 33.53 43.94
C CYS A 10 24.37 32.87 42.86
N MET A 11 23.79 31.82 42.28
CA MET A 11 23.74 31.42 40.87
C MET A 11 24.72 32.06 39.83
N ARG A 12 25.25 31.19 38.95
CA ARG A 12 25.84 31.40 37.59
C ARG A 12 27.35 31.70 37.58
N GLN A 13 28.24 30.99 36.89
CA GLN A 13 28.18 30.19 35.66
C GLN A 13 29.17 29.00 35.72
N ILE A 14 28.70 27.82 35.33
CA ILE A 14 29.51 26.64 35.02
C ILE A 14 29.76 26.66 33.50
N LEU A 15 31.01 26.78 33.08
CA LEU A 15 31.39 26.70 31.66
C LEU A 15 31.67 25.23 31.32
N ALA A 16 30.78 24.65 30.53
CA ALA A 16 30.78 23.25 30.13
C ALA A 16 31.85 22.95 29.08
N PHE A 17 32.74 21.99 29.38
CA PHE A 17 33.50 21.25 28.38
C PHE A 17 32.68 20.02 27.97
N LEU A 18 31.90 20.14 26.90
CA LEU A 18 31.25 19.01 26.24
C LEU A 18 32.07 18.64 25.01
N PHE A 19 32.78 17.52 25.13
CA PHE A 19 33.49 16.84 24.05
C PHE A 19 32.46 16.46 22.96
N ALA A 20 32.56 17.10 21.81
CA ALA A 20 31.73 16.80 20.64
C ALA A 20 32.18 15.46 20.04
N ILE A 21 31.53 14.37 20.43
CA ILE A 21 31.55 13.12 19.65
C ILE A 21 30.49 13.31 18.55
N THR A 22 30.90 13.88 17.42
CA THR A 22 30.13 13.79 16.18
C THR A 22 30.23 12.36 15.68
N VAL A 23 29.30 11.50 16.11
CA VAL A 23 29.02 10.25 15.40
C VAL A 23 28.42 10.65 14.06
N ALA A 24 29.25 10.65 13.01
CA ALA A 24 28.77 10.65 11.65
C ALA A 24 27.99 9.35 11.44
N PHE A 25 26.68 9.39 11.69
CA PHE A 25 25.77 8.39 11.15
C PHE A 25 25.81 8.56 9.63
N CYS A 26 26.69 7.78 8.99
CA CYS A 26 26.52 7.43 7.59
C CYS A 26 25.16 6.76 7.51
N SER A 27 24.15 7.53 7.10
CA SER A 27 22.84 7.00 6.77
C SER A 27 23.06 6.14 5.54
N ALA A 28 23.37 4.85 5.78
CA ALA A 28 23.19 3.84 4.76
C ALA A 28 21.76 4.06 4.26
N CYS A 29 21.62 4.41 2.99
CA CYS A 29 20.36 4.42 2.29
C CYS A 29 19.73 3.04 2.53
N HIS A 30 18.85 2.97 3.53
CA HIS A 30 18.11 1.75 3.80
C HIS A 30 17.27 1.53 2.57
N VAL A 31 17.66 0.56 1.75
CA VAL A 31 16.80 0.10 0.67
C VAL A 31 15.56 -0.43 1.36
N ASN A 32 14.45 0.29 1.22
CA ASN A 32 13.17 -0.11 1.77
C ASN A 32 12.75 -1.36 0.98
N VAL A 33 13.06 -2.54 1.50
CA VAL A 33 12.75 -3.85 0.91
C VAL A 33 11.72 -4.53 1.80
N ALA A 34 10.71 -5.13 1.19
CA ALA A 34 9.68 -5.84 1.91
C ALA A 34 10.28 -7.00 2.73
N PRO A 35 9.71 -7.31 3.90
CA PRO A 35 10.26 -8.32 4.77
C PRO A 35 10.36 -9.74 4.17
N ASP A 36 9.46 -10.12 3.28
CA ASP A 36 9.42 -11.44 2.62
C ASP A 36 9.72 -11.28 1.11
N PRO A 37 10.55 -12.14 0.48
CA PRO A 37 10.92 -11.99 -0.92
C PRO A 37 9.76 -12.12 -1.91
N ARG A 38 8.70 -12.87 -1.57
CA ARG A 38 7.48 -12.96 -2.39
C ARG A 38 6.68 -11.66 -2.30
N VAL A 39 6.63 -11.06 -1.12
CA VAL A 39 6.02 -9.74 -0.92
C VAL A 39 6.81 -8.67 -1.68
N GLU A 40 8.15 -8.69 -1.62
CA GLU A 40 8.95 -7.75 -2.40
C GLU A 40 8.73 -7.93 -3.90
N LYS A 41 8.65 -9.18 -4.38
CA LYS A 41 8.32 -9.47 -5.77
C LYS A 41 6.94 -8.91 -6.17
N ALA A 42 5.94 -9.02 -5.30
CA ALA A 42 4.62 -8.43 -5.53
C ALA A 42 4.69 -6.90 -5.63
N VAL A 43 5.42 -6.25 -4.72
CA VAL A 43 5.62 -4.80 -4.76
C VAL A 43 6.32 -4.39 -6.06
N LEU A 44 7.43 -5.04 -6.41
CA LEU A 44 8.18 -4.74 -7.62
C LEU A 44 7.34 -4.94 -8.89
N TRP A 45 6.49 -5.97 -8.92
CA TRP A 45 5.55 -6.17 -10.02
C TRP A 45 4.56 -5.01 -10.14
N ALA A 46 3.92 -4.58 -9.05
CA ALA A 46 3.00 -3.45 -9.10
C ALA A 46 3.71 -2.14 -9.50
N GLN A 47 4.94 -1.94 -9.01
CA GLN A 47 5.76 -0.79 -9.42
C GLN A 47 6.20 -0.86 -10.88
N SER A 48 6.35 -2.05 -11.49
CA SER A 48 6.64 -2.16 -12.92
C SER A 48 5.42 -1.84 -13.77
N ILE A 49 4.22 -2.28 -13.35
CA ILE A 49 2.97 -1.90 -14.03
C ILE A 49 2.80 -0.38 -14.00
N ALA A 50 3.01 0.26 -12.85
CA ALA A 50 2.90 1.73 -12.71
C ALA A 50 3.96 2.54 -13.49
N LYS A 51 4.98 1.88 -14.07
CA LYS A 51 6.05 2.53 -14.85
C LYS A 51 5.93 2.25 -16.35
N ASP A 52 5.11 1.29 -16.76
CA ASP A 52 4.94 0.87 -18.14
C ASP A 52 3.64 1.43 -18.74
N ALA A 53 3.79 2.32 -19.74
CA ALA A 53 2.70 3.09 -20.32
C ALA A 53 1.72 2.27 -21.14
N SER A 54 2.03 0.99 -21.39
CA SER A 54 1.08 0.07 -22.00
C SER A 54 -0.03 -0.39 -21.03
N HIS A 55 0.05 0.00 -19.76
CA HIS A 55 -0.98 -0.26 -18.75
C HIS A 55 -1.74 1.01 -18.38
N GLY A 56 -3.02 0.88 -18.08
CA GLY A 56 -3.87 1.94 -17.54
C GLY A 56 -4.87 1.40 -16.52
N TYR A 57 -5.86 2.22 -16.17
CA TYR A 57 -6.94 1.78 -15.28
C TYR A 57 -8.14 1.24 -16.04
N SER A 58 -8.65 0.07 -15.62
CA SER A 58 -9.93 -0.44 -16.09
C SER A 58 -10.67 -1.23 -15.03
N GLN A 59 -11.99 -1.06 -14.94
CA GLN A 59 -12.86 -1.97 -14.20
C GLN A 59 -13.37 -3.14 -15.06
N GLY A 60 -12.87 -3.29 -16.28
CA GLY A 60 -13.31 -4.29 -17.23
C GLY A 60 -14.39 -3.75 -18.17
N ALA A 61 -14.33 -4.16 -19.44
CA ALA A 61 -15.32 -3.81 -20.46
C ALA A 61 -16.74 -4.29 -20.07
N GLU A 62 -16.85 -5.36 -19.29
CA GLU A 62 -18.09 -5.86 -18.71
C GLU A 62 -18.76 -4.86 -17.75
N ASN A 63 -17.98 -3.94 -17.15
CA ASN A 63 -18.46 -2.90 -16.25
C ASN A 63 -18.52 -1.52 -16.94
N ALA A 64 -18.33 -1.47 -18.26
CA ALA A 64 -18.41 -0.24 -19.02
C ALA A 64 -19.82 0.37 -18.99
N SER A 65 -19.86 1.69 -18.90
CA SER A 65 -21.10 2.46 -18.99
C SER A 65 -20.88 3.70 -19.85
N ALA A 66 -21.95 4.40 -20.23
CA ALA A 66 -21.83 5.68 -20.94
C ALA A 66 -20.99 6.72 -20.18
N LYS A 67 -20.93 6.63 -18.85
CA LYS A 67 -20.14 7.52 -17.99
C LYS A 67 -18.69 7.06 -17.84
N HIS A 68 -18.47 5.75 -17.82
CA HIS A 68 -17.14 5.12 -17.66
C HIS A 68 -16.97 4.08 -18.77
N PRO A 69 -16.64 4.51 -20.01
CA PRO A 69 -16.63 3.64 -21.18
C PRO A 69 -15.33 2.83 -21.27
N TYR A 70 -15.06 2.00 -20.25
CA TYR A 70 -13.88 1.12 -20.22
C TYR A 70 -13.82 0.23 -21.46
N THR A 71 -12.68 0.21 -22.12
CA THR A 71 -12.42 -0.69 -23.25
C THR A 71 -11.53 -1.87 -22.88
N GLY A 72 -10.74 -1.70 -21.81
CA GLY A 72 -9.75 -2.68 -21.36
C GLY A 72 -10.26 -3.73 -20.40
N SER A 73 -9.51 -4.81 -20.27
CA SER A 73 -9.69 -5.82 -19.23
C SER A 73 -9.18 -5.28 -17.88
N ARG A 74 -9.80 -5.67 -16.78
CA ARG A 74 -9.25 -5.44 -15.43
C ARG A 74 -8.19 -6.48 -15.02
N GLU A 75 -7.89 -7.43 -15.89
CA GLU A 75 -7.00 -8.58 -15.63
C GLU A 75 -5.68 -8.51 -16.41
N GLY A 76 -5.38 -7.36 -17.00
CA GLY A 76 -4.25 -7.15 -17.90
C GLY A 76 -4.69 -6.87 -19.35
N PRO A 77 -4.06 -5.89 -20.03
CA PRO A 77 -2.97 -5.06 -19.55
C PRO A 77 -3.39 -3.98 -18.53
N ASP A 78 -4.68 -3.68 -18.39
CA ASP A 78 -5.16 -2.66 -17.43
C ASP A 78 -5.64 -3.30 -16.12
N TYR A 79 -5.74 -2.48 -15.07
CA TYR A 79 -6.12 -2.95 -13.73
C TYR A 79 -6.99 -1.94 -12.98
N ASP A 80 -7.89 -2.43 -12.14
CA ASP A 80 -8.50 -1.63 -11.08
C ASP A 80 -7.69 -1.75 -9.78
N CYS A 81 -8.11 -1.04 -8.73
CA CYS A 81 -7.37 -1.01 -7.46
C CYS A 81 -7.16 -2.42 -6.88
N SER A 82 -8.19 -3.26 -6.91
CA SER A 82 -8.16 -4.62 -6.38
C SER A 82 -7.44 -5.58 -7.29
N SER A 83 -7.72 -5.57 -8.59
CA SER A 83 -7.09 -6.50 -9.52
C SER A 83 -5.58 -6.28 -9.58
N LEU A 84 -5.11 -5.02 -9.49
CA LEU A 84 -3.67 -4.74 -9.34
C LEU A 84 -3.06 -5.48 -8.13
N VAL A 85 -3.74 -5.50 -6.98
CA VAL A 85 -3.27 -6.21 -5.78
C VAL A 85 -3.32 -7.73 -5.97
N TYR A 86 -4.42 -8.27 -6.51
CA TYR A 86 -4.55 -9.71 -6.78
C TYR A 86 -3.45 -10.21 -7.71
N HIS A 87 -3.20 -9.51 -8.82
CA HIS A 87 -2.16 -9.86 -9.79
C HIS A 87 -0.76 -9.67 -9.22
N ALA A 88 -0.50 -8.59 -8.47
CA ALA A 88 0.78 -8.36 -7.82
C ALA A 88 1.15 -9.49 -6.86
N PHE A 89 0.25 -9.86 -5.94
CA PHE A 89 0.52 -10.92 -4.98
C PHE A 89 0.57 -12.30 -5.63
N THR A 90 -0.22 -12.54 -6.68
CA THR A 90 -0.10 -13.76 -7.50
C THR A 90 1.26 -13.84 -8.19
N ALA A 91 1.74 -12.76 -8.81
CA ALA A 91 3.08 -12.68 -9.38
C ALA A 91 4.17 -12.86 -8.31
N GLY A 92 3.92 -12.39 -7.08
CA GLY A 92 4.74 -12.62 -5.89
C GLY A 92 4.85 -14.10 -5.49
N GLY A 93 3.89 -14.94 -5.88
CA GLY A 93 3.81 -16.36 -5.54
C GLY A 93 2.82 -16.68 -4.43
N PHE A 94 1.88 -15.78 -4.14
CA PHE A 94 0.73 -16.06 -3.27
C PHE A 94 -0.47 -16.51 -4.10
N PRO A 95 -1.17 -17.59 -3.75
CA PRO A 95 -2.33 -18.08 -4.48
C PRO A 95 -3.59 -17.25 -4.18
N VAL A 96 -3.52 -15.91 -4.27
CA VAL A 96 -4.63 -15.01 -3.86
C VAL A 96 -5.81 -15.10 -4.82
N ILE A 97 -5.55 -15.20 -6.13
CA ILE A 97 -6.59 -15.43 -7.14
C ILE A 97 -7.23 -16.82 -6.95
N ASP A 98 -6.43 -17.84 -6.67
CA ASP A 98 -6.96 -19.19 -6.38
C ASP A 98 -7.81 -19.21 -5.10
N ALA A 99 -7.47 -18.38 -4.10
CA ALA A 99 -8.27 -18.22 -2.90
C ALA A 99 -9.62 -17.55 -3.21
N TRP A 100 -9.60 -16.46 -3.98
CA TRP A 100 -10.81 -15.79 -4.47
C TRP A 100 -11.73 -16.76 -5.22
N GLN A 101 -11.20 -17.53 -6.17
CA GLN A 101 -11.97 -18.47 -6.99
C GLN A 101 -12.56 -19.65 -6.21
N LYS A 102 -12.13 -19.85 -4.96
CA LYS A 102 -12.70 -20.84 -4.01
C LYS A 102 -13.66 -20.20 -3.01
N SER A 103 -13.74 -18.88 -2.96
CA SER A 103 -14.63 -18.16 -2.04
C SER A 103 -16.09 -18.35 -2.41
N GLU A 104 -16.98 -18.28 -1.41
CA GLU A 104 -18.43 -18.26 -1.66
C GLU A 104 -18.87 -17.01 -2.45
N ALA A 105 -18.14 -15.90 -2.27
CA ALA A 105 -18.41 -14.63 -2.93
C ALA A 105 -18.24 -14.70 -4.44
N PHE A 106 -17.25 -15.46 -4.94
CA PHE A 106 -16.99 -15.65 -6.37
C PHE A 106 -18.21 -16.22 -7.11
N MET A 107 -18.81 -17.29 -6.59
CA MET A 107 -20.03 -17.85 -7.18
C MET A 107 -21.24 -16.95 -6.96
N LYS A 108 -21.41 -16.39 -5.76
CA LYS A 108 -22.60 -15.61 -5.40
C LYS A 108 -22.70 -14.27 -6.13
N ARG A 109 -21.60 -13.56 -6.31
CA ARG A 109 -21.57 -12.22 -6.92
C ARG A 109 -21.39 -12.28 -8.43
N TYR A 110 -20.61 -13.25 -8.92
CA TYR A 110 -20.14 -13.25 -10.31
C TYR A 110 -20.43 -14.55 -11.07
N ALA A 111 -21.22 -15.46 -10.51
CA ALA A 111 -21.55 -16.75 -11.13
C ALA A 111 -20.31 -17.54 -11.61
N GLY A 112 -19.16 -17.34 -10.94
CA GLY A 112 -17.91 -18.00 -11.29
C GLY A 112 -17.16 -17.39 -12.49
N GLN A 113 -17.44 -16.15 -12.88
CA GLN A 113 -16.88 -15.55 -14.09
C GLN A 113 -15.76 -14.53 -13.87
N GLN A 114 -15.73 -13.83 -12.72
CA GLN A 114 -14.74 -12.78 -12.48
C GLN A 114 -13.38 -13.36 -12.04
N TYR A 115 -12.33 -13.06 -12.80
CA TYR A 115 -11.04 -13.72 -12.63
C TYR A 115 -10.35 -13.35 -11.31
N SER A 116 -10.24 -12.05 -10.98
CA SER A 116 -9.76 -11.56 -9.67
C SER A 116 -10.90 -10.96 -8.84
N GLY A 117 -10.73 -10.90 -7.52
CA GLY A 117 -11.76 -10.39 -6.61
C GLY A 117 -11.88 -8.87 -6.54
N ASP A 118 -12.71 -8.41 -5.61
CA ASP A 118 -12.96 -6.99 -5.31
C ASP A 118 -12.16 -6.49 -4.10
N SER A 119 -12.09 -5.18 -3.92
CA SER A 119 -11.39 -4.56 -2.77
C SER A 119 -11.83 -5.08 -1.40
N ASP A 120 -13.12 -5.37 -1.20
CA ASP A 120 -13.66 -5.86 0.09
C ASP A 120 -13.40 -7.36 0.32
N THR A 121 -13.14 -8.13 -0.74
CA THR A 121 -12.87 -9.57 -0.68
C THR A 121 -11.45 -9.90 -0.22
N LEU A 122 -10.50 -8.98 -0.41
CA LEU A 122 -9.10 -9.12 0.03
C LEU A 122 -8.96 -9.39 1.52
N ARG A 123 -9.94 -8.95 2.32
CA ARG A 123 -10.02 -9.23 3.75
C ARG A 123 -10.02 -10.73 4.06
N ASP A 124 -10.64 -11.54 3.21
CA ASP A 124 -10.74 -12.98 3.37
C ASP A 124 -9.72 -13.71 2.48
N ASP A 125 -9.48 -13.21 1.27
CA ASP A 125 -8.65 -13.89 0.26
C ASP A 125 -7.16 -13.81 0.57
N LEU A 126 -6.66 -12.71 1.15
CA LEU A 126 -5.25 -12.62 1.56
C LEU A 126 -4.93 -13.62 2.69
N PRO A 127 -5.67 -13.66 3.83
CA PRO A 127 -5.47 -14.69 4.85
C PRO A 127 -5.63 -16.14 4.36
N ALA A 128 -6.51 -16.37 3.38
CA ALA A 128 -6.66 -17.69 2.76
C ALA A 128 -5.45 -18.08 1.87
N SER A 129 -4.72 -17.09 1.35
CA SER A 129 -3.56 -17.28 0.49
C SER A 129 -2.21 -17.38 1.22
N GLY A 130 -2.18 -17.06 2.53
CA GLY A 130 -0.96 -17.09 3.32
C GLY A 130 -1.15 -16.46 4.71
N PRO A 131 -0.10 -16.43 5.56
CA PRO A 131 -0.16 -15.90 6.92
C PRO A 131 -0.29 -14.36 6.99
N PHE A 132 -1.29 -13.79 6.32
CA PHE A 132 -1.63 -12.38 6.45
C PHE A 132 -2.40 -12.12 7.75
N GLU A 133 -2.03 -11.06 8.45
CA GLU A 133 -2.80 -10.51 9.55
C GLU A 133 -3.52 -9.23 9.13
N ILE A 134 -4.66 -8.97 9.77
CA ILE A 134 -5.45 -7.76 9.58
C ILE A 134 -5.21 -6.87 10.80
N ILE A 135 -4.61 -5.70 10.58
CA ILE A 135 -4.33 -4.71 11.62
C ILE A 135 -5.25 -3.50 11.38
N PRO A 136 -5.99 -3.02 12.40
CA PRO A 136 -6.71 -1.76 12.28
C PRO A 136 -5.75 -0.62 11.92
N TYR A 137 -6.07 0.17 10.89
CA TYR A 137 -5.12 1.18 10.37
C TYR A 137 -4.63 2.15 11.45
N LYS A 138 -5.54 2.58 12.34
CA LYS A 138 -5.23 3.47 13.48
C LYS A 138 -4.16 2.91 14.43
N GLU A 139 -4.00 1.58 14.49
CA GLU A 139 -3.04 0.89 15.36
C GLU A 139 -1.71 0.61 14.63
N GLY A 140 -1.76 0.40 13.31
CA GLY A 140 -0.60 0.02 12.50
C GLY A 140 0.09 1.14 11.73
N VAL A 141 -0.55 2.31 11.54
CA VAL A 141 -0.07 3.39 10.66
C VAL A 141 1.35 3.88 10.97
N MET A 142 1.72 3.97 12.26
CA MET A 142 3.07 4.42 12.66
C MET A 142 4.16 3.37 12.41
N LYS A 143 3.77 2.15 12.00
CA LYS A 143 4.65 1.01 11.79
C LYS A 143 4.39 0.36 10.42
N LEU A 144 3.94 1.14 9.42
CA LEU A 144 3.74 0.62 8.07
C LEU A 144 5.05 0.00 7.54
N GLN A 145 4.90 -1.13 6.88
CA GLN A 145 5.98 -1.92 6.29
C GLN A 145 5.75 -2.02 4.80
N ARG A 146 6.80 -1.85 4.01
CA ARG A 146 6.72 -2.07 2.56
C ARG A 146 6.14 -3.45 2.28
N GLY A 147 5.13 -3.49 1.42
CA GLY A 147 4.35 -4.69 1.12
C GLY A 147 3.05 -4.83 1.90
N ASP A 148 2.77 -3.97 2.89
CA ASP A 148 1.44 -3.87 3.48
C ASP A 148 0.40 -3.50 2.41
N VAL A 149 -0.76 -4.16 2.41
CA VAL A 149 -1.92 -3.74 1.62
C VAL A 149 -2.81 -2.87 2.49
N LEU A 150 -3.05 -1.64 2.06
CA LEU A 150 -3.94 -0.70 2.75
C LEU A 150 -5.34 -0.80 2.17
N TYR A 151 -6.34 -0.92 3.04
CA TYR A 151 -7.74 -1.01 2.65
C TYR A 151 -8.54 0.19 3.15
N ALA A 152 -9.34 0.77 2.26
CA ALA A 152 -10.40 1.71 2.55
C ALA A 152 -11.68 1.21 1.87
N LYS A 153 -12.84 1.71 2.27
CA LYS A 153 -14.11 1.28 1.67
C LYS A 153 -14.10 1.52 0.15
N GLY A 154 -14.09 0.44 -0.62
CA GLY A 154 -14.07 0.46 -2.09
C GLY A 154 -12.72 0.77 -2.72
N HIS A 155 -11.60 0.71 -1.98
CA HIS A 155 -10.28 1.03 -2.51
C HIS A 155 -9.15 0.31 -1.77
N VAL A 156 -8.15 -0.17 -2.51
CA VAL A 156 -6.94 -0.77 -1.94
C VAL A 156 -5.67 -0.25 -2.61
N ALA A 157 -4.56 -0.33 -1.89
CA ALA A 157 -3.25 0.08 -2.37
C ALA A 157 -2.14 -0.74 -1.72
N ILE A 158 -0.97 -0.85 -2.36
CA ILE A 158 0.21 -1.48 -1.76
C ILE A 158 1.11 -0.38 -1.22
N TYR A 159 1.43 -0.40 0.07
CA TYR A 159 2.40 0.51 0.67
C TYR A 159 3.81 0.13 0.22
N ILE A 160 4.54 1.07 -0.35
CA ILE A 160 5.85 0.83 -0.98
C ILE A 160 7.02 1.36 -0.14
N GLY A 161 6.76 1.91 1.04
CA GLY A 161 7.75 2.59 1.87
C GLY A 161 7.65 4.11 1.76
N ASP A 162 8.38 4.80 2.65
CA ASP A 162 8.57 6.26 2.64
C ASP A 162 7.27 7.09 2.57
N GLY A 163 6.19 6.61 3.18
CA GLY A 163 4.89 7.28 3.17
C GLY A 163 4.15 7.16 1.84
N LYS A 164 4.54 6.25 0.95
CA LYS A 164 4.01 6.11 -0.41
C LYS A 164 3.26 4.80 -0.64
N THR A 165 2.34 4.84 -1.59
CA THR A 165 1.62 3.69 -2.14
C THR A 165 1.87 3.55 -3.63
N VAL A 166 1.72 2.34 -4.17
CA VAL A 166 1.41 2.10 -5.58
C VAL A 166 -0.05 1.63 -5.66
N GLU A 167 -0.83 2.27 -6.52
CA GLU A 167 -2.28 2.02 -6.60
C GLU A 167 -2.87 2.46 -7.94
N ALA A 168 -3.91 1.76 -8.37
CA ALA A 168 -4.76 2.13 -9.50
C ALA A 168 -5.94 2.99 -8.99
N ARG A 169 -6.08 4.23 -9.46
CA ARG A 169 -7.03 5.25 -8.97
C ARG A 169 -8.06 5.75 -9.97
N GLY A 170 -8.02 5.28 -11.21
CA GLY A 170 -8.92 5.72 -12.27
C GLY A 170 -8.38 6.87 -13.11
N VAL A 171 -9.13 7.14 -14.18
CA VAL A 171 -8.82 8.19 -15.17
C VAL A 171 -8.98 9.61 -14.62
N GLN A 172 -9.71 9.78 -13.50
CA GLN A 172 -9.95 11.06 -12.83
C GLN A 172 -8.81 11.43 -11.87
N ASN A 173 -7.58 11.23 -12.30
CA ASN A 173 -6.40 11.61 -11.54
C ASN A 173 -5.87 12.99 -12.01
N PRO A 174 -5.01 13.67 -11.22
CA PRO A 174 -4.54 15.02 -11.55
C PRO A 174 -3.72 15.15 -12.83
N ARG A 175 -3.20 14.05 -13.36
CA ARG A 175 -2.35 14.02 -14.56
C ARG A 175 -3.13 13.63 -15.83
N GLY A 176 -4.38 13.19 -15.67
CA GLY A 176 -5.28 12.84 -16.77
C GLY A 176 -5.28 11.34 -17.08
N GLY A 177 -6.04 10.95 -18.09
CA GLY A 177 -6.22 9.56 -18.47
C GLY A 177 -7.40 9.45 -19.42
N ASP A 178 -7.45 8.36 -20.16
CA ASP A 178 -8.58 8.06 -21.04
C ASP A 178 -9.15 6.68 -20.68
N TRP A 179 -10.30 6.34 -21.26
CA TRP A 179 -10.95 5.06 -20.98
C TRP A 179 -10.43 3.94 -21.91
N VAL A 180 -9.28 4.15 -22.54
CA VAL A 180 -8.68 3.26 -23.52
C VAL A 180 -7.63 2.38 -22.84
N THR A 181 -7.45 1.16 -23.35
CA THR A 181 -6.37 0.31 -22.89
C THR A 181 -5.02 0.95 -23.09
N GLY A 182 -4.21 0.91 -22.03
CA GLY A 182 -2.87 1.50 -22.00
C GLY A 182 -2.90 3.02 -22.10
N ASP A 183 -2.85 3.70 -20.96
CA ASP A 183 -2.49 5.12 -20.87
C ASP A 183 -2.18 5.53 -19.41
N GLN A 184 -0.97 5.26 -18.93
CA GLN A 184 -0.55 5.54 -17.53
C GLN A 184 -0.40 7.04 -17.19
N GLY A 185 -1.24 7.92 -17.73
CA GLY A 185 -1.33 9.35 -17.39
C GLY A 185 -1.62 9.67 -15.92
N GLY A 186 -1.30 8.79 -14.96
CA GLY A 186 -1.46 8.90 -13.50
C GLY A 186 -2.40 7.85 -12.92
N GLU A 187 -3.00 7.01 -13.76
CA GLU A 187 -4.10 6.12 -13.37
C GLU A 187 -3.65 4.96 -12.50
N ILE A 188 -2.47 4.41 -12.80
CA ILE A 188 -1.71 3.51 -11.94
C ILE A 188 -0.39 4.20 -11.65
N ASP A 189 -0.17 4.65 -10.41
CA ASP A 189 0.98 5.50 -10.08
C ASP A 189 1.33 5.44 -8.58
N PHE A 190 2.32 6.23 -8.20
CA PHE A 190 2.80 6.43 -6.85
C PHE A 190 2.11 7.62 -6.18
N TYR A 191 1.52 7.37 -5.02
CA TYR A 191 0.74 8.36 -4.28
C TYR A 191 1.22 8.49 -2.84
N GLU A 192 0.86 9.61 -2.20
CA GLU A 192 0.96 9.70 -0.75
C GLU A 192 0.01 8.68 -0.11
N ALA A 193 0.53 7.89 0.82
CA ALA A 193 -0.28 7.02 1.66
C ALA A 193 -1.17 7.86 2.61
N ALA A 194 -0.73 9.06 2.96
CA ALA A 194 -1.53 9.98 3.77
C ALA A 194 -2.73 10.56 2.99
N GLY A 195 -3.79 10.96 3.70
CA GLY A 195 -4.92 11.69 3.13
C GLY A 195 -6.10 10.83 2.63
N ARG A 196 -5.98 9.50 2.64
CA ARG A 196 -7.12 8.59 2.41
C ARG A 196 -7.60 7.99 3.74
N PRO A 197 -8.92 7.79 3.95
CA PRO A 197 -9.46 7.19 5.18
C PRO A 197 -9.28 5.67 5.19
N TRP A 198 -8.03 5.21 5.33
CA TRP A 198 -7.69 3.80 5.48
C TRP A 198 -8.29 3.23 6.77
N LEU A 199 -8.78 1.99 6.68
CA LEU A 199 -9.46 1.27 7.76
C LEU A 199 -8.64 0.10 8.27
N GLU A 200 -8.03 -0.65 7.37
CA GLU A 200 -7.30 -1.89 7.68
C GLU A 200 -5.96 -1.91 6.94
N ILE A 201 -5.02 -2.66 7.51
CA ILE A 201 -3.72 -3.00 6.93
C ILE A 201 -3.66 -4.53 6.87
N TYR A 202 -3.46 -5.09 5.69
CA TYR A 202 -3.18 -6.51 5.51
C TYR A 202 -1.67 -6.71 5.42
N ARG A 203 -1.09 -7.35 6.44
CA ARG A 203 0.35 -7.52 6.58
C ARG A 203 0.73 -8.98 6.52
N PHE A 204 1.74 -9.31 5.72
CA PHE A 204 2.31 -10.65 5.71
C PHE A 204 3.12 -10.91 7.00
N LYS A 205 2.76 -11.96 7.75
CA LYS A 205 3.56 -12.44 8.89
C LYS A 205 4.65 -13.38 8.39
N ARG A 206 5.90 -13.01 8.70
CA ARG A 206 7.05 -13.90 8.54
C ARG A 206 6.94 -15.13 9.43
#